data_AF-A0A1U7YAU4-F1
#
_entry.id   AF-A0A1U7YAU4-F1
#
_cell.length_a   1.000
_cell.length_b   1.000
_cell.length_c   1.000
_cell.angle_alpha   90.00
_cell.angle_beta   90.00
_cell.angle_gamma   90.00
#
_symmetry.space_group_name_H-M   'P 1'
#
loop_
_entity.id
_entity.type
_entity.pdbx_description
1 polymer ?
#
loop_
_entity_poly.entity_id
_entity_poly.type
_entity_poly.pdbx_seq_one_letter_code
_entity_poly.pdbx_strand_id
1 'polypeptide(L)'
;MILAQHDILVPNFDDLYVNSGRSRRKPADYTAFHHYRVDVFCQVLDWQVQELNDRFNEVTTDLLHGVTCLNPIDSFSSFDIRKIMKMVELYPDDFDEFRMSALENQLASYIIDVRDFDERFSNLNGLSDLSKILVKTKKH
;
A
#
# COMPACT_ATOMS: atom_id res chain seq x y z
N MET A 1 -10.23 16.75 -26.84
CA MET A 1 -8.83 16.81 -26.33
C MET A 1 -8.16 15.49 -26.70
N ILE A 2 -6.90 15.43 -27.12
CA ILE A 2 -6.22 14.16 -27.44
C ILE A 2 -5.18 13.93 -26.34
N LEU A 3 -5.12 12.72 -25.77
CA LEU A 3 -3.96 12.33 -24.97
C LEU A 3 -2.83 12.02 -25.96
N ALA A 4 -2.00 13.03 -26.21
CA ALA A 4 -0.99 13.08 -27.28
C ALA A 4 0.05 11.95 -27.25
N GLN A 5 0.10 11.16 -26.17
CA GLN A 5 1.06 10.07 -26.01
C GLN A 5 0.64 8.78 -26.75
N HIS A 6 -0.64 8.64 -27.11
CA HIS A 6 -1.18 7.39 -27.68
C HIS A 6 -2.19 7.57 -28.83
N ASP A 7 -2.34 8.79 -29.39
CA ASP A 7 -3.35 9.12 -30.42
C ASP A 7 -4.78 8.68 -30.06
N ILE A 8 -5.09 8.62 -28.76
CA ILE A 8 -6.42 8.28 -28.27
C ILE A 8 -7.27 9.55 -28.28
N LEU A 9 -8.30 9.56 -29.14
CA LEU A 9 -9.34 10.58 -29.13
C LEU A 9 -10.08 10.51 -27.79
N VAL A 10 -9.96 11.55 -26.98
CA VAL A 10 -10.74 11.64 -25.73
C VAL A 10 -12.17 12.04 -26.11
N PRO A 11 -13.19 11.23 -25.73
CA PRO A 11 -14.58 11.57 -25.97
C PRO A 11 -14.95 12.90 -25.31
N ASN A 12 -15.91 13.63 -25.89
CA ASN A 12 -16.55 14.71 -25.17
C ASN A 12 -17.40 14.13 -24.04
N PHE A 13 -17.09 14.52 -22.81
CA PHE A 13 -17.72 13.96 -21.61
C PHE A 13 -19.12 14.53 -21.34
N ASP A 14 -19.47 15.66 -21.95
CA ASP A 14 -20.80 16.27 -21.85
C ASP A 14 -21.81 15.67 -22.84
N ASP A 15 -21.34 14.96 -23.86
CA ASP A 15 -22.21 14.28 -24.82
C ASP A 15 -22.89 13.07 -24.19
N LEU A 16 -24.05 12.68 -24.75
CA LEU A 16 -24.71 11.43 -24.34
C LEU A 16 -23.80 10.23 -24.63
N TYR A 17 -23.80 9.28 -23.69
CA TYR A 17 -23.00 8.07 -23.87
C TYR A 17 -23.50 7.24 -25.05
N VAL A 18 -22.58 6.91 -25.97
CA VAL A 18 -22.87 6.05 -27.13
C VAL A 18 -22.15 4.73 -26.94
N ASN A 19 -22.94 3.67 -26.71
CA ASN A 19 -22.41 2.33 -26.53
C ASN A 19 -21.99 1.73 -27.89
N SER A 20 -20.69 1.58 -28.13
CA SER A 20 -20.12 1.20 -29.44
C SER A 20 -20.34 -0.28 -29.82
N GLY A 21 -20.85 -1.12 -28.90
CA GLY A 21 -21.02 -2.56 -29.09
C GLY A 21 -22.47 -3.08 -29.19
N ARG A 22 -23.49 -2.23 -29.14
CA ARG A 22 -24.92 -2.65 -29.19
C ARG A 22 -25.70 -1.90 -30.27
N SER A 23 -26.77 -2.54 -30.75
CA SER A 23 -27.75 -1.93 -31.67
C SER A 23 -28.22 -0.57 -31.14
N ARG A 24 -28.08 0.50 -31.94
CA ARG A 24 -28.42 1.92 -31.65
C ARG A 24 -29.90 2.21 -31.33
N ARG A 25 -30.70 1.20 -30.99
CA ARG A 25 -32.15 1.31 -30.83
C ARG A 25 -32.57 2.08 -29.57
N LYS A 26 -31.65 2.36 -28.64
CA LYS A 26 -31.86 3.26 -27.50
C LYS A 26 -30.58 4.07 -27.21
N PRO A 27 -30.58 5.41 -27.37
CA PRO A 27 -29.51 6.25 -26.84
C PRO A 27 -29.51 6.15 -25.31
N ALA A 28 -28.35 6.28 -24.68
CA ALA A 28 -28.28 6.39 -23.23
C ALA A 28 -28.88 7.72 -22.77
N ASP A 29 -29.66 7.72 -21.70
CA ASP A 29 -30.24 8.95 -21.11
C ASP A 29 -29.25 9.69 -20.18
N TYR A 30 -27.97 9.33 -20.24
CA TYR A 30 -26.91 9.85 -19.38
C TYR A 30 -25.64 10.15 -20.18
N THR A 31 -24.81 11.05 -19.64
CA THR A 31 -23.61 11.55 -20.32
C THR A 31 -22.47 10.54 -20.31
N ALA A 32 -21.52 10.70 -21.24
CA ALA A 32 -20.28 9.93 -21.25
C ALA A 32 -19.50 10.10 -19.92
N PHE A 33 -19.55 11.28 -19.29
CA PHE A 33 -19.01 11.48 -17.95
C PHE A 33 -19.63 10.55 -16.91
N HIS A 34 -20.96 10.48 -16.88
CA HIS A 34 -21.67 9.63 -15.94
C HIS A 34 -21.32 8.15 -16.16
N HIS A 35 -21.27 7.71 -17.41
CA HIS A 35 -20.91 6.34 -17.74
C HIS A 35 -19.53 5.96 -17.20
N TYR A 36 -18.49 6.72 -17.57
CA TYR A 36 -17.14 6.35 -17.16
C TYR A 36 -16.97 6.50 -15.65
N ARG A 37 -17.49 7.57 -15.03
CA ARG A 37 -17.34 7.78 -13.59
C ARG A 37 -18.11 6.76 -12.75
N VAL A 38 -19.38 6.54 -13.06
CA VAL A 38 -20.29 5.74 -12.21
C VAL A 38 -20.32 4.29 -12.67
N ASP A 39 -20.64 4.04 -13.94
CA ASP A 39 -20.81 2.65 -14.41
C ASP A 39 -19.49 1.90 -14.52
N VAL A 40 -18.39 2.59 -14.86
CA VAL A 40 -17.08 1.96 -15.06
C VAL A 40 -16.17 2.13 -13.85
N PHE A 41 -15.80 3.36 -13.48
CA PHE A 41 -14.81 3.59 -12.44
C PHE A 41 -15.29 3.16 -11.05
N CYS A 42 -16.50 3.54 -10.63
CA CYS A 42 -17.02 3.06 -9.33
C CYS A 42 -17.17 1.54 -9.31
N GLN A 43 -17.66 0.92 -10.39
CA GLN A 43 -17.76 -0.55 -10.47
C GLN A 43 -16.39 -1.24 -10.35
N VAL A 44 -15.36 -0.72 -11.04
CA VAL A 44 -14.00 -1.25 -10.93
C VAL A 44 -13.44 -1.07 -9.52
N LEU A 45 -13.69 0.07 -8.87
CA LEU A 45 -13.29 0.30 -7.48
C LEU A 45 -13.99 -0.67 -6.53
N ASP A 46 -15.30 -0.88 -6.69
CA ASP A 46 -16.06 -1.82 -5.88
C ASP A 46 -15.53 -3.25 -6.03
N TRP A 47 -15.21 -3.67 -7.27
CA TRP A 47 -14.57 -4.97 -7.51
C TRP A 47 -13.18 -5.09 -6.89
N GLN A 48 -12.36 -4.03 -6.96
CA GLN A 48 -11.06 -4.02 -6.31
C GLN A 48 -11.18 -4.11 -4.79
N VAL A 49 -12.11 -3.37 -4.19
CA VAL A 49 -12.38 -3.43 -2.74
C VAL A 49 -12.89 -4.81 -2.35
N GLN A 50 -13.80 -5.39 -3.12
CA GLN A 50 -14.30 -6.74 -2.87
C GLN A 50 -13.17 -7.77 -2.94
N GLU A 51 -12.36 -7.75 -4.00
CA GLU A 51 -11.23 -8.67 -4.16
C GLU A 51 -10.21 -8.54 -3.02
N LEU A 52 -9.95 -7.31 -2.56
CA LEU A 52 -9.10 -7.07 -1.40
C LEU A 52 -9.69 -7.67 -0.12
N ASN A 53 -10.99 -7.46 0.12
CA ASN A 53 -11.67 -8.01 1.30
C ASN A 53 -11.77 -9.54 1.26
N ASP A 54 -11.90 -10.13 0.06
CA ASP A 54 -11.95 -11.58 -0.14
C ASP A 54 -10.56 -12.23 0.06
N ARG A 55 -9.46 -11.53 -0.28
CA ARG A 55 -8.08 -12.02 -0.12
C ARG A 55 -7.51 -11.76 1.27
N PHE A 56 -7.84 -10.63 1.88
CA PHE A 56 -7.28 -10.19 3.15
C PHE A 56 -8.37 -10.15 4.20
N ASN A 57 -8.33 -11.12 5.12
CA ASN A 57 -9.16 -11.05 6.32
C ASN A 57 -8.69 -9.91 7.25
N GLU A 58 -9.47 -9.66 8.31
CA GLU A 58 -9.17 -8.61 9.30
C GLU A 58 -7.74 -8.71 9.84
N VAL A 59 -7.32 -9.91 10.25
CA VAL A 59 -5.96 -10.16 10.79
C VAL A 59 -4.87 -9.81 9.78
N THR A 60 -5.02 -10.20 8.51
CA THR A 60 -4.02 -9.94 7.48
C THR A 60 -4.00 -8.46 7.09
N THR A 61 -5.16 -7.80 7.13
CA THR A 61 -5.28 -6.35 6.90
C THR A 61 -4.59 -5.57 8.02
N ASP A 62 -4.80 -5.95 9.27
CA ASP A 62 -4.12 -5.35 10.43
C ASP A 62 -2.61 -5.58 10.39
N LEU A 63 -2.18 -6.79 9.97
CA LEU A 63 -0.76 -7.09 9.76
C LEU A 63 -0.15 -6.18 8.68
N LEU A 64 -0.80 -6.05 7.51
CA LEU A 64 -0.35 -5.17 6.43
C LEU A 64 -0.29 -3.71 6.85
N HIS A 65 -1.28 -3.25 7.61
CA HIS A 65 -1.27 -1.91 8.18
C HIS A 65 -0.13 -1.74 9.19
N GLY A 66 0.12 -2.77 10.01
CA GLY A 66 1.22 -2.82 10.97
C GLY A 66 2.59 -2.68 10.30
N VAL A 67 2.83 -3.34 9.15
CA VAL A 67 4.11 -3.28 8.41
C VAL A 67 4.51 -1.84 8.04
N THR A 68 3.57 -0.90 7.96
CA THR A 68 3.89 0.52 7.69
C THR A 68 4.85 1.13 8.72
N CYS A 69 4.90 0.60 9.95
CA CYS A 69 5.85 1.08 10.95
C CYS A 69 7.31 0.76 10.63
N LEU A 70 7.57 -0.21 9.74
CA LEU A 70 8.91 -0.59 9.30
C LEU A 70 9.43 0.28 8.14
N ASN A 71 8.68 1.31 7.73
CA ASN A 71 9.09 2.19 6.66
C ASN A 71 10.31 3.03 7.06
N PRO A 72 11.43 2.94 6.32
CA PRO A 72 12.65 3.69 6.65
C PRO A 72 12.65 5.13 6.13
N ILE A 73 11.65 5.51 5.31
CA ILE A 73 11.52 6.87 4.78
C ILE A 73 11.41 7.86 5.94
N ASP A 74 12.00 9.06 5.76
CA ASP A 74 11.97 10.13 6.75
C ASP A 74 12.58 9.70 8.09
N SER A 75 13.75 9.05 8.02
CA SER A 75 14.54 8.60 9.18
C SER A 75 13.72 7.73 10.15
N PHE A 76 13.00 6.74 9.60
CA PHE A 76 12.15 5.82 10.37
C PHE A 76 11.08 6.53 11.22
N SER A 77 10.53 7.66 10.76
CA SER A 77 9.54 8.44 11.54
C SER A 77 8.26 7.66 11.86
N SER A 78 7.92 6.64 11.06
CA SER A 78 6.79 5.75 11.30
C SER A 78 7.06 4.61 12.30
N PHE A 79 8.30 4.44 12.77
CA PHE A 79 8.69 3.34 13.64
C PHE A 79 7.98 3.40 15.00
N ASP A 80 7.24 2.35 15.33
CA ASP A 80 6.52 2.21 16.59
C ASP A 80 6.64 0.76 17.07
N ILE A 81 7.45 0.56 18.11
CA ILE A 81 7.67 -0.75 18.74
C ILE A 81 6.35 -1.40 19.13
N ARG A 82 5.38 -0.64 19.63
CA ARG A 82 4.09 -1.20 20.07
C ARG A 82 3.29 -1.77 18.91
N LYS A 83 3.38 -1.16 17.72
CA LYS A 83 2.74 -1.70 16.51
C LYS A 83 3.40 -3.00 16.07
N ILE A 84 4.74 -3.07 16.14
CA ILE A 84 5.48 -4.31 15.85
C ILE A 84 5.10 -5.40 16.85
N MET A 85 5.04 -5.09 18.14
CA MET A 85 4.68 -6.07 19.18
C MET A 85 3.25 -6.61 19.01
N LYS A 86 2.28 -5.77 18.59
CA LYS A 86 0.93 -6.24 18.23
C LYS A 86 0.93 -7.23 17.06
N MET A 87 1.83 -7.07 16.09
CA MET A 87 1.96 -8.04 15.00
C MET A 87 2.57 -9.36 15.50
N VAL A 88 3.50 -9.28 16.44
CA VAL A 88 4.15 -10.46 17.06
C VAL A 88 3.15 -11.31 17.84
N GLU A 89 2.17 -10.69 18.50
CA GLU A 89 1.06 -11.38 19.18
C GLU A 89 0.23 -12.28 18.24
N LEU A 90 0.27 -12.05 16.92
CA LEU A 90 -0.39 -12.90 15.92
C LEU A 90 0.35 -14.22 15.66
N TYR A 91 1.56 -14.38 16.19
CA TYR A 91 2.43 -15.56 16.02
C TYR A 91 2.83 -16.20 17.36
N PRO A 92 1.86 -16.68 18.17
CA PRO A 92 2.12 -17.19 19.51
C PRO A 92 2.99 -18.46 19.52
N ASP A 93 2.99 -19.24 18.43
CA ASP A 93 3.84 -20.44 18.30
C ASP A 93 5.33 -20.07 18.07
N ASP A 94 5.59 -18.88 17.52
CA ASP A 94 6.94 -18.40 17.25
C ASP A 94 7.50 -17.55 18.39
N PHE A 95 6.65 -16.85 19.15
CA PHE A 95 7.09 -15.91 20.18
C PHE A 95 6.48 -16.22 21.55
N ASP A 96 7.26 -16.88 22.40
CA ASP A 96 6.98 -16.95 23.82
C ASP A 96 7.24 -15.61 24.53
N GLU A 97 6.79 -15.49 25.78
CA GLU A 97 6.92 -14.27 26.59
C GLU A 97 8.37 -13.77 26.70
N PHE A 98 9.33 -14.70 26.80
CA PHE A 98 10.75 -14.36 26.87
C PHE A 98 11.25 -13.78 25.53
N ARG A 99 10.90 -14.42 24.40
CA ARG A 99 11.25 -13.96 23.05
C ARG A 99 10.60 -12.62 22.73
N MET A 100 9.36 -12.38 23.19
CA MET A 100 8.69 -11.09 23.06
C MET A 100 9.46 -9.99 23.79
N SER A 101 9.82 -10.21 25.06
CA SER A 101 10.59 -9.23 25.85
C SER A 101 11.99 -9.00 25.26
N ALA A 102 12.65 -10.06 24.79
CA ALA A 102 13.94 -9.95 24.12
C ALA A 102 13.83 -9.13 22.82
N LEU A 103 12.80 -9.37 22.02
CA LEU A 103 12.56 -8.62 20.78
C LEU A 103 12.30 -7.14 21.04
N GLU A 104 11.50 -6.79 22.05
CA GLU A 104 11.22 -5.40 22.41
C GLU A 104 12.52 -4.64 22.72
N ASN A 105 13.43 -5.25 23.50
CA ASN A 105 14.74 -4.68 23.81
C ASN A 105 15.65 -4.59 22.57
N GLN A 106 15.60 -5.59 21.68
CA GLN A 106 16.34 -5.58 20.41
C GLN A 106 15.85 -4.48 19.48
N LEU A 107 14.54 -4.25 19.38
CA LEU A 107 13.96 -3.18 18.57
C LEU A 107 14.34 -1.80 19.08
N ALA A 108 14.34 -1.60 20.40
CA ALA A 108 14.80 -0.35 21.02
C ALA A 108 16.28 -0.08 20.72
N SER A 109 17.11 -1.11 20.77
CA SER A 109 18.55 -0.98 20.44
C SER A 109 18.77 -0.75 18.94
N TYR A 110 18.02 -1.46 18.10
CA TYR A 110 18.09 -1.37 16.64
C TYR A 110 17.79 0.05 16.17
N ILE A 111 16.67 0.65 16.61
CA ILE A 111 16.27 1.97 16.13
C ILE A 111 17.29 3.04 16.52
N ILE A 112 17.88 2.94 17.72
CA ILE A 112 18.95 3.84 18.16
C ILE A 112 20.17 3.69 17.25
N ASP A 113 20.60 2.46 16.96
CA ASP A 113 21.75 2.19 16.10
C ASP A 113 21.56 2.68 14.65
N VAL A 114 20.42 2.39 14.02
CA VAL A 114 20.19 2.75 12.61
C VAL A 114 19.72 4.19 12.42
N ARG A 115 18.97 4.76 13.36
CA ARG A 115 18.43 6.13 13.22
C ARG A 115 19.37 7.19 13.77
N ASP A 116 19.96 6.94 14.94
CA ASP A 116 20.65 7.98 15.71
C ASP A 116 22.18 7.93 15.54
N PHE A 117 22.74 6.74 15.27
CA PHE A 117 24.21 6.55 15.19
C PHE A 117 24.76 6.31 13.78
N ASP A 118 24.01 5.67 12.88
CA ASP A 118 24.51 5.28 11.57
C ASP A 118 23.93 6.13 10.43
N GLU A 119 24.61 7.23 10.10
CA GLU A 119 24.19 8.19 9.06
C GLU A 119 23.93 7.55 7.68
N ARG A 120 24.46 6.35 7.42
CA ARG A 120 24.21 5.62 6.16
C ARG A 120 22.72 5.29 5.98
N PHE A 121 21.94 5.25 7.06
CA PHE A 121 20.51 4.96 7.03
C PHE A 121 19.60 6.21 6.98
N SER A 122 20.17 7.42 6.95
CA SER A 122 19.41 8.69 7.05
C SER A 122 18.51 9.02 5.86
N ASN A 123 18.80 8.49 4.65
CA ASN A 123 18.14 8.89 3.40
C ASN A 123 17.69 7.68 2.57
N LEU A 124 16.80 6.86 3.13
CA LEU A 124 16.27 5.66 2.48
C LEU A 124 14.93 5.97 1.80
N ASN A 125 14.77 5.55 0.54
CA ASN A 125 13.51 5.74 -0.21
C ASN A 125 12.53 4.57 -0.03
N GLY A 126 12.86 3.61 0.83
CA GLY A 126 12.01 2.47 1.12
C GLY A 126 12.81 1.21 1.47
N LEU A 127 12.09 0.09 1.57
CA LEU A 127 12.62 -1.19 2.03
C LEU A 127 13.75 -1.74 1.16
N SER A 128 13.72 -1.53 -0.16
CA SER A 128 14.81 -1.95 -1.06
C SER A 128 16.15 -1.30 -0.68
N ASP A 129 16.14 0.00 -0.36
CA ASP A 129 17.37 0.71 0.01
C ASP A 129 17.85 0.26 1.39
N LEU A 130 16.92 0.10 2.34
CA LEU A 130 17.21 -0.47 3.65
C LEU A 130 17.91 -1.83 3.52
N SER A 131 17.35 -2.77 2.76
CA SER A 131 17.95 -4.11 2.56
C SER A 131 19.36 -4.05 1.97
N LYS A 132 19.60 -3.17 0.99
CA LYS A 132 20.94 -2.99 0.41
C LYS A 132 21.94 -2.49 1.44
N ILE A 133 21.54 -1.57 2.31
CA ILE A 133 22.43 -1.01 3.33
C ILE A 133 22.70 -2.02 4.43
N LEU A 134 21.68 -2.72 4.96
CA LEU A 134 21.84 -3.77 5.96
C LEU A 134 22.87 -4.83 5.54
N VAL A 135 22.85 -5.24 4.26
CA VAL A 135 23.84 -6.18 3.70
C VAL A 135 25.24 -5.55 3.64
N LYS A 136 25.35 -4.31 3.15
CA LYS A 136 26.64 -3.61 3.05
C LYS A 136 27.29 -3.38 4.41
N THR A 137 26.50 -3.07 5.43
CA THR A 137 26.98 -2.77 6.79
C THR A 137 27.10 -4.00 7.67
N LYS A 138 26.62 -5.16 7.22
CA LYS A 138 26.53 -6.42 7.99
C LYS A 138 25.71 -6.26 9.28
N LYS A 139 24.63 -5.49 9.21
CA LYS A 139 23.67 -5.23 10.30
C LYS A 139 22.33 -5.99 10.12
N HIS A 140 22.33 -7.07 9.35
CA HIS A 140 21.16 -7.94 9.14
C HIS A 140 21.06 -9.02 10.22
#